data_AF-A0A9E0CLI3-F1
#
_entry.id   AF-A0A9E0CLI3-F1
#
_cell.length_a   1.000
_cell.length_b   1.000
_cell.length_c   1.000
_cell.angle_alpha   90.00
_cell.angle_beta   90.00
_cell.angle_gamma   90.00
#
_symmetry.space_group_name_H-M   'P 1'
#
loop_
_entity.id
_entity.type
_entity.pdbx_description
1 polymer ?
#
loop_
_entity_poly.entity_id
_entity_poly.type
_entity_poly.pdbx_seq_one_letter_code
_entity_poly.pdbx_strand_id
1 'polypeptide(L)'
;MIDFSVTNEHLGITDKYCGFVNRWLVPNHLNYDEGRMNGSMGKEDGGHGQSLLDDALALEELGSNCTGIDICIDANTPAFTPLYVAVFDTLKNKN
;
A
#
# COMPACT_ATOMS: atom_id res chain seq x y z
N MET A 1 -3.36 -9.83 38.98
CA MET A 1 -2.32 -9.23 38.13
C MET A 1 -2.34 -10.01 36.83
N ILE A 2 -2.41 -9.35 35.67
CA ILE A 2 -2.51 -10.02 34.36
C ILE A 2 -1.09 -10.38 33.89
N ASP A 3 -0.89 -11.62 33.44
CA ASP A 3 0.37 -12.09 32.88
C ASP A 3 0.46 -11.77 31.38
N PHE A 4 1.58 -11.19 30.97
CA PHE A 4 1.90 -10.82 29.58
C PHE A 4 3.06 -11.66 29.01
N SER A 5 3.43 -12.75 29.67
CA SER A 5 4.47 -13.64 29.19
C SER A 5 4.11 -14.25 27.83
N VAL A 6 5.10 -14.34 26.94
CA VAL A 6 4.95 -14.91 25.60
C VAL A 6 5.31 -16.40 25.69
N THR A 7 4.41 -17.27 25.24
CA THR A 7 4.66 -18.72 25.24
C THR A 7 5.59 -19.12 24.10
N ASN A 8 6.18 -20.32 24.20
CA ASN A 8 6.98 -20.88 23.10
C ASN A 8 6.16 -21.09 21.82
N GLU A 9 4.86 -21.34 21.94
CA GLU A 9 3.95 -21.42 20.78
C GLU A 9 3.83 -20.05 20.08
N HIS A 10 3.64 -18.98 20.85
CA HIS A 10 3.61 -17.62 20.30
C HIS A 10 4.94 -17.23 19.63
N LEU A 11 6.08 -17.59 20.22
CA LEU A 11 7.40 -17.37 19.61
C LEU A 11 7.54 -18.13 18.28
N GLY A 12 7.07 -19.37 18.21
CA GLY A 12 7.08 -20.15 16.98
C GLY A 12 6.22 -19.53 15.86
N ILE A 13 5.10 -18.90 16.22
CA ILE A 13 4.28 -18.12 15.28
C ILE A 13 5.07 -16.90 14.78
N THR A 14 5.68 -16.14 15.68
CA THR A 14 6.50 -14.97 15.32
C THR A 14 7.61 -15.34 14.35
N ASP A 15 8.37 -16.39 14.62
CA ASP A 15 9.47 -16.83 13.75
C ASP A 15 8.97 -17.22 12.34
N LYS A 16 7.83 -17.93 12.27
CA LYS A 16 7.20 -18.30 11.00
C LYS A 16 6.85 -17.07 10.17
N TYR A 17 6.23 -16.07 10.78
CA TYR A 17 5.82 -14.86 10.06
C TYR A 17 6.99 -13.92 9.77
N CYS A 18 7.98 -13.81 10.65
CA CYS A 18 9.22 -13.07 10.35
C CYS A 18 9.93 -13.63 9.11
N GLY A 19 10.02 -14.95 8.97
CA GLY A 19 10.59 -15.58 7.78
C GLY A 19 9.81 -15.26 6.50
N PHE A 20 8.47 -15.30 6.56
CA PHE A 20 7.61 -14.94 5.44
C PHE A 20 7.75 -13.46 5.06
N VAL A 21 7.69 -12.55 6.04
CA VAL A 21 7.82 -11.10 5.84
C VAL A 21 9.16 -10.75 5.19
N ASN A 22 10.27 -11.27 5.72
CA ASN A 22 11.60 -10.95 5.20
C ASN A 22 11.82 -11.50 3.79
N ARG A 23 11.19 -12.63 3.44
CA ARG A 23 11.36 -13.25 2.11
C ARG A 23 10.45 -12.64 1.06
N TRP A 24 9.22 -12.29 1.41
CA TRP A 24 8.18 -11.98 0.43
C TRP A 24 7.62 -10.56 0.55
N LEU A 25 7.66 -9.93 1.72
CA LEU A 25 7.12 -8.57 1.89
C LEU A 25 8.21 -7.52 1.80
N VAL A 26 9.30 -7.67 2.55
CA VAL A 26 10.39 -6.67 2.58
C VAL A 26 10.90 -6.37 1.17
N PRO A 27 11.23 -7.34 0.29
CA PRO A 27 11.74 -7.03 -1.05
C PRO A 27 10.77 -6.21 -1.91
N ASN A 28 9.47 -6.27 -1.62
CA ASN A 28 8.45 -5.51 -2.34
C ASN A 28 8.40 -4.03 -1.93
N HIS A 29 9.15 -3.58 -0.92
CA HIS A 29 9.25 -2.16 -0.57
C HIS A 29 9.74 -1.31 -1.75
N LEU A 30 10.57 -1.89 -2.63
CA LEU A 30 11.07 -1.22 -3.83
C LEU A 30 9.95 -0.78 -4.79
N ASN A 31 8.79 -1.45 -4.76
CA ASN A 31 7.64 -1.03 -5.57
C ASN A 31 7.07 0.33 -5.11
N TYR A 32 7.24 0.72 -3.84
CA TYR A 32 6.89 2.06 -3.35
C TYR A 32 7.83 3.12 -3.93
N ASP A 33 9.13 2.83 -3.95
CA ASP A 33 10.16 3.76 -4.44
C ASP A 33 10.16 3.90 -5.97
N GLU A 34 9.71 2.86 -6.68
CA GLU A 34 9.63 2.82 -8.15
C GLU A 34 8.32 3.37 -8.73
N GLY A 35 7.46 3.94 -7.88
CA GLY A 35 6.24 4.60 -8.32
C GLY A 35 5.14 3.70 -8.85
N ARG A 36 5.08 2.47 -8.32
CA ARG A 36 4.04 1.49 -8.65
C ARG A 36 2.83 1.57 -7.72
N MET A 37 2.83 2.49 -6.74
CA MET A 37 1.72 2.77 -5.84
C MET A 37 1.21 4.18 -6.02
N ASN A 38 -0.10 4.39 -5.80
CA ASN A 38 -0.74 5.70 -5.95
C ASN A 38 -0.47 6.32 -7.33
N GLY A 39 -0.59 5.54 -8.41
CA GLY A 39 -0.11 5.94 -9.74
C GLY A 39 -0.84 7.17 -10.26
N SER A 40 -2.16 7.11 -10.35
CA SER A 40 -3.02 8.23 -10.83
C SER A 40 -3.13 9.42 -9.87
N MET A 41 -2.66 9.27 -8.63
CA MET A 41 -2.67 10.36 -7.65
C MET A 41 -1.65 11.43 -8.03
N GLY A 42 -2.01 12.72 -7.85
CA GLY A 42 -1.14 13.86 -8.15
C GLY A 42 0.18 13.82 -7.37
N LYS A 43 1.26 14.34 -7.97
CA LYS A 43 2.60 14.37 -7.34
C LYS A 43 2.63 15.26 -6.11
N GLU A 44 1.88 16.35 -6.16
CA GLU A 44 1.64 17.29 -5.06
C GLU A 44 0.97 16.65 -3.84
N ASP A 45 0.38 15.48 -4.04
CA ASP A 45 -0.42 14.74 -3.06
C ASP A 45 0.24 13.42 -2.62
N GLY A 46 1.50 13.20 -3.04
CA GLY A 46 2.29 12.01 -2.71
C GLY A 46 2.12 10.83 -3.68
N GLY A 47 1.49 11.06 -4.83
CA GLY A 47 1.37 10.09 -5.92
C GLY A 47 2.39 10.28 -7.04
N HIS A 48 2.15 9.62 -8.18
CA HIS A 48 3.07 9.62 -9.33
C HIS A 48 2.58 10.41 -10.53
N GLY A 49 1.34 10.91 -10.51
CA GLY A 49 0.73 11.75 -11.54
C GLY A 49 0.57 11.04 -12.87
N GLN A 50 0.39 9.71 -12.85
CA GLN A 50 0.10 8.91 -14.04
C GLN A 50 -1.31 9.23 -14.55
N SER A 51 -1.57 8.99 -15.84
CA SER A 51 -2.95 9.10 -16.33
C SER A 51 -3.79 7.93 -15.81
N LEU A 52 -5.12 8.08 -15.76
CA LEU A 52 -6.02 6.97 -15.41
C LEU A 52 -5.88 5.77 -16.35
N LEU A 53 -5.47 6.00 -17.60
CA LEU A 53 -5.22 4.93 -18.56
C LEU A 53 -3.94 4.18 -18.24
N ASP A 54 -2.86 4.87 -17.88
CA ASP A 54 -1.60 4.24 -17.47
C ASP A 54 -1.80 3.38 -16.22
N ASP A 55 -2.56 3.90 -15.24
CA ASP A 55 -2.93 3.18 -14.03
C ASP A 55 -3.75 1.92 -14.38
N ALA A 56 -4.78 2.05 -15.21
CA ALA A 56 -5.62 0.92 -15.62
C ALA A 56 -4.82 -0.19 -16.34
N LEU A 57 -3.86 0.18 -17.20
CA LEU A 57 -2.99 -0.78 -17.87
C LEU A 57 -2.05 -1.49 -16.87
N ALA A 58 -1.52 -0.75 -15.88
CA ALA A 58 -0.70 -1.35 -14.84
C ALA A 58 -1.50 -2.34 -13.96
N LEU A 59 -2.74 -1.98 -13.60
CA LEU A 59 -3.64 -2.83 -12.80
C LEU A 59 -4.10 -4.07 -13.58
N GLU A 60 -4.26 -3.99 -14.89
CA GLU A 60 -4.56 -5.16 -15.73
C GLU A 60 -3.44 -6.21 -15.64
N GLU A 61 -2.18 -5.78 -15.73
CA GLU A 61 -1.02 -6.66 -15.61
C GLU A 61 -0.84 -7.21 -14.19
N LEU A 62 -1.05 -6.39 -13.16
CA LEU A 62 -0.97 -6.82 -11.75
C LEU A 62 -2.10 -7.80 -11.40
N GLY A 63 -3.33 -7.47 -11.78
CA GLY A 63 -4.52 -8.26 -11.52
C GLY A 63 -4.55 -9.60 -12.27
N SER A 64 -4.01 -9.66 -13.49
CA SER A 64 -3.89 -10.92 -14.25
C SER A 64 -2.98 -11.95 -13.57
N ASN A 65 -2.02 -11.49 -12.75
CA ASN A 65 -1.08 -12.34 -12.02
C ASN A 65 -1.55 -12.60 -10.57
N CYS A 66 -1.83 -11.54 -9.81
CA CYS A 66 -2.23 -11.65 -8.41
C CYS A 66 -3.10 -10.46 -7.98
N THR A 67 -4.42 -10.65 -8.03
CA THR A 67 -5.42 -9.69 -7.52
C THR A 67 -5.24 -9.31 -6.05
N GLY A 68 -4.61 -10.17 -5.24
CA GLY A 68 -4.29 -9.86 -3.83
C GLY A 68 -3.16 -8.85 -3.66
N ILE A 69 -2.18 -8.82 -4.57
CA ILE A 69 -1.12 -7.82 -4.58
C ILE A 69 -1.63 -6.53 -5.23
N ASP A 70 -2.36 -6.68 -6.32
CA ASP A 70 -3.03 -5.60 -7.05
C ASP A 70 -3.86 -4.72 -6.10
N ILE A 71 -4.75 -5.33 -5.30
CA ILE A 71 -5.55 -4.57 -4.33
C ILE A 71 -4.71 -3.91 -3.24
N CYS A 72 -3.61 -4.53 -2.78
CA CYS A 72 -2.73 -3.92 -1.78
C CYS A 72 -1.97 -2.70 -2.33
N ILE A 73 -1.77 -2.65 -3.64
CA ILE A 73 -1.13 -1.54 -4.36
C ILE A 73 -2.15 -0.43 -4.63
N ASP A 74 -3.31 -0.78 -5.17
CA ASP A 74 -4.27 0.20 -5.66
C ASP A 74 -5.25 0.70 -4.59
N ALA A 75 -5.56 -0.08 -3.54
CA ALA A 75 -6.60 0.29 -2.56
C ALA A 75 -6.39 1.66 -1.88
N ASN A 76 -5.16 2.15 -1.88
CA ASN A 76 -4.82 3.49 -1.40
C ASN A 76 -5.45 4.59 -2.27
N THR A 77 -5.44 4.43 -3.60
CA THR A 77 -6.00 5.39 -4.56
C THR A 77 -7.49 5.68 -4.27
N PRO A 78 -8.42 4.71 -4.23
CA PRO A 78 -9.81 4.96 -3.89
C PRO A 78 -10.02 5.33 -2.42
N ALA A 79 -9.18 4.86 -1.49
CA ALA A 79 -9.29 5.25 -0.08
C ALA A 79 -9.01 6.75 0.12
N PHE A 80 -8.07 7.31 -0.64
CA PHE A 80 -7.71 8.71 -0.53
C PHE A 80 -8.43 9.62 -1.54
N THR A 81 -9.05 9.08 -2.59
CA THR A 81 -9.84 9.83 -3.58
C THR A 81 -10.83 10.83 -2.96
N PRO A 82 -11.62 10.48 -1.91
CA PRO A 82 -12.52 11.44 -1.27
C PRO A 82 -11.79 12.64 -0.67
N LEU A 83 -10.57 12.45 -0.16
CA LEU A 83 -9.77 13.55 0.36
C LEU A 83 -9.43 14.51 -0.78
N TYR A 84 -8.90 14.02 -1.90
CA TYR A 84 -8.42 14.90 -2.99
C TYR A 84 -9.55 15.63 -3.71
N VAL A 85 -10.67 14.94 -3.93
CA VAL A 85 -11.81 15.51 -4.68
C VAL A 85 -12.62 16.50 -3.85
N ALA A 86 -12.72 16.31 -2.53
CA ALA A 86 -13.64 17.08 -1.70
C ALA A 86 -13.01 17.87 -0.54
N VAL A 87 -11.79 17.53 -0.11
CA VAL A 87 -11.27 17.95 1.21
C VAL A 87 -9.88 18.60 1.13
N PHE A 88 -9.04 18.30 0.15
CA PHE A 88 -7.66 18.77 0.13
C PHE A 88 -7.53 20.29 0.02
N ASP A 89 -8.41 20.99 -0.71
CA ASP A 89 -8.41 22.46 -0.76
C ASP A 89 -8.71 23.10 0.60
N THR A 90 -9.49 22.43 1.45
CA THR A 90 -9.79 22.92 2.81
C THR A 90 -8.75 22.47 3.84
N LEU A 91 -8.02 21.37 3.60
CA LEU A 91 -6.94 20.88 4.46
C LEU A 91 -5.59 21.55 4.17
N LYS A 92 -5.23 21.75 2.90
CA LYS A 92 -3.99 22.44 2.48
C LYS A 92 -3.96 23.89 2.95
N ASN A 93 -5.11 24.55 2.97
CA ASN A 93 -5.26 25.96 3.41
C ASN A 93 -5.44 26.13 4.93
N LYS A 94 -5.28 25.06 5.73
CA LYS A 94 -5.44 25.10 7.19
C LYS A 94 -4.15 25.31 7.97
N ASN A 95 -3.04 25.60 7.29
CA ASN A 95 -1.76 26.01 7.88
C ASN A 95 -1.42 27.45 7.49
#